data_AF-A0A074RKE6-F1
#
_entry.id   AF-A0A074RKE6-F1
#
_cell.length_a   1.000
_cell.length_b   1.000
_cell.length_c   1.000
_cell.angle_alpha   90.00
_cell.angle_beta   90.00
_cell.angle_gamma   90.00
#
_symmetry.space_group_name_H-M   'P 1'
#
loop_
_entity.id
_entity.type
_entity.pdbx_description
1 polymer ?
#
loop_
_entity_poly.entity_id
_entity_poly.type
_entity_poly.pdbx_seq_one_letter_code
_entity_poly.pdbx_strand_id
1 'polypeptide(L)'
;MASNPSNSAPQSSQLATGSAAALAQLVDQIAQDHGLTGQTYQQFHMFAVRVRPTVAELWSYAATLHNGAASTLLSTELLAVGERLDAMETLISKEFRLTESHETAFKNLLRHFITTTRTSYDNLDERVKRYVGQYPMQFFVPAYATNDVVAVVINKYIDGQSHQIKSSFRKLLFNEALSNRTLDEFTQVVLKSYSNQPQSVVPIYIKAHLAQL
;
A
#
# COMPACT_ATOMS: atom_id res chain seq x y z
N MET A 1 8.45 -8.65 36.27
CA MET A 1 9.40 -9.48 37.02
C MET A 1 9.65 -10.73 36.18
N ALA A 2 10.66 -10.69 35.32
CA ALA A 2 10.98 -11.75 34.37
C ALA A 2 12.17 -12.55 34.92
N SER A 3 11.93 -13.82 35.20
CA SER A 3 12.90 -14.78 35.70
C SER A 3 13.82 -15.18 34.55
N ASN A 4 15.11 -14.86 34.67
CA ASN A 4 16.17 -15.29 33.77
C ASN A 4 16.36 -16.82 33.90
N PRO A 5 16.27 -17.62 32.83
CA PRO A 5 16.68 -19.01 32.91
C PRO A 5 18.20 -19.08 32.90
N SER A 6 18.75 -19.60 34.00
CA SER A 6 20.16 -19.84 34.23
C SER A 6 20.78 -20.65 33.10
N ASN A 7 21.62 -19.99 32.31
CA ASN A 7 22.42 -20.58 31.26
C ASN A 7 23.67 -21.22 31.89
N SER A 8 23.51 -22.42 32.47
CA SER A 8 24.63 -23.22 32.97
C SER A 8 25.04 -24.24 31.91
N ALA A 9 25.97 -23.85 31.04
CA ALA A 9 26.68 -24.79 30.18
C ALA A 9 27.47 -25.79 31.07
N PRO A 10 27.31 -27.11 30.91
CA PRO A 10 28.07 -28.07 31.69
C PRO A 10 29.54 -28.05 31.28
N GLN A 11 30.42 -28.01 32.29
CA GLN A 11 31.87 -28.03 32.14
C GLN A 11 32.36 -29.28 31.40
N SER A 12 33.31 -29.06 30.50
CA SER A 12 33.98 -30.03 29.63
C SER A 12 34.63 -31.18 30.38
N SER A 13 33.87 -32.26 30.57
CA SER A 13 34.42 -33.58 30.87
C SER A 13 34.56 -34.35 29.56
N GLN A 14 35.80 -34.70 29.21
CA GLN A 14 36.09 -35.58 28.09
C GLN A 14 35.31 -36.89 28.27
N LEU A 15 34.40 -37.21 27.34
CA LEU A 15 33.81 -38.55 27.18
C LEU A 15 34.90 -39.50 26.64
N ALA A 16 35.94 -39.71 27.44
CA ALA A 16 36.85 -40.82 27.25
C ALA A 16 36.14 -42.08 27.77
N THR A 17 35.76 -42.96 26.84
CA THR A 17 35.41 -44.38 27.09
C THR A 17 34.09 -44.70 27.83
N GLY A 18 33.02 -43.94 27.59
CA GLY A 18 31.66 -44.33 27.98
C GLY A 18 31.03 -45.30 26.95
N SER A 19 30.34 -46.35 27.39
CA SER A 19 29.66 -47.31 26.50
C SER A 19 28.70 -46.60 25.53
N ALA A 20 28.45 -47.19 24.36
CA ALA A 20 27.49 -46.64 23.38
C ALA A 20 26.11 -46.32 23.99
N ALA A 21 25.72 -47.02 25.06
CA ALA A 21 24.52 -46.76 25.83
C ALA A 21 24.53 -45.41 26.57
N ALA A 22 25.67 -44.97 27.11
CA ALA A 22 25.80 -43.69 27.81
C ALA A 22 25.70 -42.49 26.85
N LEU A 23 26.26 -42.63 25.64
CA LEU A 23 26.11 -41.61 24.59
C LEU A 23 24.66 -41.54 24.10
N ALA A 24 23.99 -42.68 23.91
CA ALA A 24 22.59 -42.72 23.51
C ALA A 24 21.69 -42.02 24.55
N GLN A 25 21.87 -42.32 25.84
CA GLN A 25 21.14 -41.67 26.92
C GLN A 25 21.36 -40.14 26.96
N LEU A 26 22.60 -39.69 26.75
CA LEU A 26 22.91 -38.26 26.71
C LEU A 26 22.26 -37.57 25.51
N VAL A 27 22.29 -38.20 24.33
CA VAL A 27 21.63 -37.69 23.12
C VAL A 27 20.12 -37.60 23.34
N ASP A 28 19.50 -38.62 23.93
CA ASP A 28 18.08 -38.62 24.23
C ASP A 28 17.69 -37.53 25.24
N GLN A 29 18.50 -37.33 26.28
CA GLN A 29 18.29 -36.28 27.26
C GLN A 29 18.38 -34.89 26.63
N ILE A 30 19.45 -34.60 25.87
CA ILE A 30 19.62 -33.29 25.20
C ILE A 30 18.50 -33.04 24.19
N ALA A 31 18.09 -34.07 23.47
CA ALA A 31 16.99 -33.97 22.52
C ALA A 31 15.66 -33.68 23.22
N GLN A 32 15.38 -34.34 24.34
CA GLN A 32 14.19 -34.09 25.14
C GLN A 32 14.18 -32.67 25.73
N ASP A 33 15.32 -32.22 26.26
CA ASP A 33 15.48 -30.88 26.83
C ASP A 33 15.24 -29.76 25.80
N HIS A 34 15.58 -30.00 24.53
CA HIS A 34 15.31 -29.06 23.42
C HIS A 34 14.05 -29.41 22.61
N GLY A 35 13.24 -30.37 23.06
CA GLY A 35 12.01 -30.77 22.38
C GLY A 35 12.21 -31.22 20.92
N LEU A 36 13.37 -31.79 20.58
CA LEU A 36 13.66 -32.29 19.24
C LEU A 36 12.83 -33.54 18.98
N THR A 37 12.04 -33.54 17.90
CA THR A 37 11.17 -34.68 17.53
C THR A 37 11.25 -34.96 16.04
N GLY A 38 10.89 -36.19 15.63
CA GLY A 38 10.84 -36.57 14.22
C GLY A 38 12.17 -36.36 13.48
N GLN A 39 12.16 -35.51 12.46
CA GLN A 39 13.30 -35.30 11.57
C GLN A 39 14.47 -34.56 12.25
N THR A 40 14.20 -33.61 13.16
CA THR A 40 15.28 -32.88 13.87
C THR A 40 15.98 -33.78 14.88
N TYR A 41 15.25 -34.68 15.54
CA TYR A 41 15.82 -35.74 16.36
C TYR A 41 16.73 -36.68 15.54
N GLN A 42 16.27 -37.12 14.36
CA GLN A 42 17.07 -37.98 13.48
C GLN A 42 18.36 -37.29 13.02
N GLN A 43 18.30 -36.00 12.65
CA GLN A 43 19.47 -35.20 12.28
C GLN A 43 20.44 -35.03 13.45
N PHE A 44 19.92 -34.79 14.65
CA PHE A 44 20.70 -34.68 15.88
C PHE A 44 21.41 -36.00 16.23
N HIS A 45 20.68 -37.12 16.21
CA HIS A 45 21.21 -38.44 16.47
C HIS A 45 22.29 -38.84 15.44
N MET A 46 22.06 -38.57 14.15
CA MET A 46 23.04 -38.84 13.10
C MET A 46 24.33 -38.02 13.26
N PHE A 47 24.22 -36.77 13.70
CA PHE A 47 25.37 -35.93 14.02
C PHE A 47 26.17 -36.50 15.20
N ALA A 48 25.49 -36.87 16.29
CA ALA A 48 26.11 -37.44 17.48
C ALA A 48 26.88 -38.75 17.18
N VAL A 49 26.31 -39.62 16.33
CA VAL A 49 26.93 -40.90 15.97
C VAL A 49 28.11 -40.74 15.00
N ARG A 50 28.02 -39.81 14.02
CA ARG A 50 29.04 -39.67 12.97
C ARG A 50 30.22 -38.79 13.36
N VAL A 51 29.97 -37.69 14.05
CA VAL A 51 30.98 -36.65 14.28
C VAL A 51 31.75 -36.88 15.59
N ARG A 52 31.20 -37.70 16.50
CA ARG A 52 31.68 -37.87 17.89
C ARG A 52 31.98 -36.52 18.58
N PRO A 53 31.01 -35.59 18.54
CA PRO A 53 31.17 -34.25 19.09
C PRO A 53 31.36 -34.28 20.61
N THR A 54 31.96 -33.22 21.13
CA THR A 54 31.96 -32.92 22.56
C THR A 54 30.53 -32.60 23.05
N VAL A 55 30.31 -32.68 24.37
CA VAL A 55 29.00 -32.36 24.97
C VAL A 55 28.57 -30.93 24.61
N ALA A 56 29.50 -29.96 24.65
CA ALA A 56 29.20 -28.57 24.29
C ALA A 56 28.73 -28.42 22.83
N GLU A 57 29.35 -29.16 21.91
CA GLU A 57 28.94 -29.17 20.49
C GLU A 57 27.58 -29.82 20.29
N LEU A 58 27.24 -30.87 21.05
CA LEU A 58 25.89 -31.46 21.04
C LEU A 58 24.83 -30.46 21.52
N TRP A 59 25.08 -29.76 22.63
CA TRP A 59 24.16 -28.73 23.13
C TRP A 59 23.98 -27.60 22.11
N SER A 60 25.07 -27.09 21.54
CA SER A 60 25.01 -26.06 20.51
C SER A 60 24.24 -26.52 19.27
N TYR A 61 24.47 -27.75 18.81
CA TYR A 61 23.81 -28.27 17.63
C TYR A 61 22.30 -28.51 17.87
N ALA A 62 21.94 -29.06 19.03
CA ALA A 62 20.53 -29.20 19.44
C ALA A 62 19.81 -27.84 19.49
N ALA A 63 20.45 -26.82 20.08
CA ALA A 63 19.91 -25.47 20.11
C ALA A 63 19.74 -24.88 18.69
N THR A 64 20.69 -25.10 17.78
CA THR A 64 20.56 -24.63 16.38
C THR A 64 19.43 -25.33 15.64
N LEU A 65 19.22 -26.64 15.86
CA LEU A 65 18.12 -27.38 15.24
C LEU A 65 16.76 -26.93 15.79
N HIS A 66 16.67 -26.72 17.11
CA HIS A 66 15.46 -26.19 17.74
C HIS A 66 15.10 -24.80 17.20
N ASN A 67 16.07 -23.89 17.18
CA ASN A 67 15.87 -22.53 16.67
C ASN A 67 15.57 -22.52 15.16
N GLY A 68 16.19 -23.41 14.40
CA GLY A 68 15.90 -23.59 12.97
C GLY A 68 14.46 -24.02 12.73
N ALA A 69 13.97 -25.01 13.47
CA ALA A 69 12.59 -25.48 13.38
C ALA A 69 11.57 -24.42 13.85
N ALA A 70 11.88 -23.67 14.90
CA ALA A 70 11.04 -22.57 15.35
C ALA A 70 11.00 -21.43 14.32
N SER A 71 12.14 -21.11 13.69
CA SER A 71 12.22 -20.08 12.66
C SER A 71 11.46 -20.45 11.39
N THR A 72 11.49 -21.73 10.98
CA THR A 72 10.72 -22.18 9.81
C THR A 72 9.22 -22.12 10.08
N LEU A 73 8.78 -22.56 11.27
CA LEU A 73 7.38 -22.46 11.69
C LEU A 73 6.90 -21.01 11.67
N LEU A 74 7.64 -20.10 12.30
CA LEU A 74 7.32 -18.68 12.32
C LEU A 74 7.27 -18.08 10.89
N SER A 75 8.19 -18.49 10.02
CA SER A 75 8.17 -18.05 8.61
C SER A 75 6.91 -18.52 7.89
N THR A 76 6.49 -19.77 8.12
CA THR A 76 5.26 -20.31 7.50
C THR A 76 4.01 -19.63 8.04
N GLU A 77 3.94 -19.35 9.34
CA GLU A 77 2.82 -18.62 9.92
C GLU A 77 2.75 -17.19 9.39
N LEU A 78 3.90 -16.52 9.23
CA LEU A 78 3.96 -15.17 8.69
C LEU A 78 3.48 -15.12 7.23
N LEU A 79 3.83 -16.13 6.42
CA LEU A 79 3.30 -16.27 5.06
C LEU A 79 1.78 -16.45 5.07
N ALA A 80 1.26 -17.33 5.93
CA ALA A 80 -0.19 -17.54 6.05
C ALA A 80 -0.95 -16.29 6.53
N VAL A 81 -0.34 -15.48 7.40
CA VAL A 81 -0.90 -14.18 7.81
C VAL A 81 -0.89 -13.20 6.64
N GLY A 82 0.19 -13.16 5.85
CA GLY A 82 0.26 -12.36 4.62
C GLY A 82 -0.86 -12.68 3.65
N GLU A 83 -1.07 -13.96 3.34
CA GLU A 83 -2.17 -14.40 2.46
C GLU A 83 -3.55 -14.00 2.97
N ARG A 84 -3.77 -14.05 4.29
CA ARG A 84 -5.03 -13.61 4.91
C ARG A 84 -5.22 -12.11 4.81
N LEU A 85 -4.15 -11.32 4.99
CA LEU A 85 -4.19 -9.87 4.84
C LEU A 85 -4.51 -9.48 3.39
N ASP A 86 -3.89 -10.12 2.41
CA ASP A 86 -4.16 -9.88 0.99
C ASP A 86 -5.62 -10.20 0.62
N ALA A 87 -6.15 -11.29 1.17
CA ALA A 87 -7.56 -11.65 1.01
C ALA A 87 -8.50 -10.62 1.65
N MET A 88 -8.18 -10.12 2.85
CA MET A 88 -8.93 -9.06 3.51
C MET A 88 -8.87 -7.75 2.72
N GLU A 89 -7.70 -7.37 2.23
CA GLU A 89 -7.54 -6.18 1.39
C GLU A 89 -8.39 -6.31 0.13
N THR A 90 -8.42 -7.48 -0.50
CA THR A 90 -9.28 -7.75 -1.67
C THR A 90 -10.77 -7.61 -1.35
N LEU A 91 -11.21 -8.01 -0.16
CA LEU A 91 -12.61 -7.83 0.26
C LEU A 91 -12.94 -6.36 0.53
N ILE A 92 -12.08 -5.65 1.27
CA ILE A 92 -12.22 -4.22 1.53
C ILE A 92 -12.24 -3.43 0.21
N SER A 93 -11.43 -3.87 -0.76
CA SER A 93 -11.36 -3.27 -2.09
C SER A 93 -12.67 -3.32 -2.86
N LYS A 94 -13.46 -4.38 -2.67
CA LYS A 94 -14.78 -4.51 -3.29
C LYS A 94 -15.82 -3.58 -2.68
N GLU A 95 -15.62 -3.21 -1.41
CA GLU A 95 -16.55 -2.37 -0.66
C GLU A 95 -16.17 -0.87 -0.67
N PHE A 96 -14.91 -0.54 -0.96
CA PHE A 96 -14.49 0.86 -1.02
C PHE A 96 -15.30 1.63 -2.08
N ARG A 97 -15.98 2.68 -1.61
CA ARG A 97 -16.78 3.59 -2.43
C ARG A 97 -16.46 5.02 -2.09
N LEU A 98 -16.58 5.88 -3.09
CA LEU A 98 -16.47 7.31 -2.88
C LEU A 98 -17.68 7.82 -2.12
N THR A 99 -17.43 8.73 -1.18
CA THR A 99 -18.49 9.49 -0.53
C THR A 99 -18.96 10.59 -1.48
N GLU A 100 -20.20 11.04 -1.32
CA GLU A 100 -20.76 12.14 -2.12
C GLU A 100 -19.93 13.43 -2.00
N SER A 101 -19.30 13.65 -0.85
CA SER A 101 -18.35 14.72 -0.61
C SER A 101 -17.13 14.62 -1.53
N HIS A 102 -16.48 13.46 -1.62
CA HIS A 102 -15.33 13.23 -2.49
C HIS A 102 -15.73 13.40 -3.96
N GLU A 103 -16.85 12.81 -4.35
CA GLU A 103 -17.41 12.94 -5.69
C GLU A 103 -17.61 14.40 -6.10
N THR A 104 -18.24 15.18 -5.23
CA THR A 104 -18.46 16.62 -5.43
C THR A 104 -17.14 17.38 -5.52
N ALA A 105 -16.18 17.07 -4.65
CA ALA A 105 -14.86 17.70 -4.66
C ALA A 105 -14.11 17.44 -5.97
N PHE A 106 -14.07 16.19 -6.45
CA PHE A 106 -13.40 15.84 -7.71
C PHE A 106 -14.10 16.43 -8.93
N LYS A 107 -15.44 16.45 -8.93
CA LYS A 107 -16.22 17.11 -9.99
C LYS A 107 -15.93 18.62 -10.03
N ASN A 108 -15.87 19.26 -8.88
CA ASN A 108 -15.54 20.67 -8.74
C ASN A 108 -14.10 20.97 -9.18
N LEU A 109 -13.17 20.08 -8.86
CA LEU A 109 -11.78 20.17 -9.32
C LEU A 109 -11.69 20.07 -10.84
N LEU A 110 -12.39 19.11 -11.47
CA LEU A 110 -12.45 18.98 -12.92
C LEU A 110 -13.03 20.24 -13.59
N ARG A 111 -14.09 20.83 -13.03
CA ARG A 111 -14.68 22.08 -13.51
C ARG A 111 -13.74 23.29 -13.36
N HIS A 112 -12.98 23.34 -12.27
CA HIS A 112 -11.94 24.34 -12.10
C HIS A 112 -10.87 24.19 -13.17
N PHE A 113 -10.33 22.98 -13.33
CA PHE A 113 -9.26 22.74 -14.30
C PHE A 113 -9.71 22.94 -15.74
N ILE A 114 -10.94 22.62 -16.14
CA ILE A 114 -11.39 22.87 -17.52
C ILE A 114 -11.51 24.36 -17.83
N THR A 115 -11.86 25.20 -16.85
CA THR A 115 -12.01 26.65 -17.03
C THR A 115 -10.73 27.44 -16.89
N THR A 116 -9.75 26.97 -16.11
CA THR A 116 -8.46 27.65 -15.92
C THR A 116 -7.40 27.28 -16.95
N THR A 117 -7.68 26.31 -17.81
CA THR A 117 -6.71 25.87 -18.81
C THR A 117 -6.58 26.83 -19.96
N ARG A 118 -5.36 27.25 -20.26
CA ARG A 118 -5.07 28.21 -21.34
C ARG A 118 -4.93 27.56 -22.72
N THR A 119 -4.54 26.29 -22.79
CA THR A 119 -4.12 25.64 -24.04
C THR A 119 -5.09 24.57 -24.52
N SER A 120 -5.19 23.45 -23.80
CA SER A 120 -6.08 22.34 -24.15
C SER A 120 -6.54 21.59 -22.90
N TYR A 121 -7.82 21.18 -22.89
CA TYR A 121 -8.40 20.32 -21.86
C TYR A 121 -8.37 18.83 -22.22
N ASP A 122 -7.61 18.39 -23.22
CA ASP A 122 -7.57 16.98 -23.64
C ASP A 122 -7.13 16.06 -22.49
N ASN A 123 -6.05 16.44 -21.80
CA ASN A 123 -5.47 15.69 -20.66
C ASN A 123 -6.03 16.18 -19.31
N LEU A 124 -7.31 16.58 -19.28
CA LEU A 124 -7.94 17.11 -18.07
C LEU A 124 -7.84 16.14 -16.89
N ASP A 125 -8.14 14.86 -17.12
CA ASP A 125 -8.09 13.77 -16.16
C ASP A 125 -6.68 13.56 -15.59
N GLU A 126 -5.65 13.44 -16.44
CA GLU A 126 -4.27 13.26 -16.00
C GLU A 126 -3.79 14.37 -15.06
N ARG A 127 -4.12 15.62 -15.35
CA ARG A 127 -3.73 16.75 -14.51
C ARG A 127 -4.45 16.73 -13.18
N VAL A 128 -5.74 16.36 -13.18
CA VAL A 128 -6.51 16.22 -11.94
C VAL A 128 -5.96 15.08 -11.09
N LYS A 129 -5.68 13.92 -11.68
CA LYS A 129 -5.04 12.78 -10.99
C LYS A 129 -3.69 13.19 -10.38
N ARG A 130 -2.85 13.91 -11.16
CA ARG A 130 -1.56 14.42 -10.67
C ARG A 130 -1.74 15.38 -9.50
N TYR A 131 -2.72 16.29 -9.56
CA TYR A 131 -2.99 17.23 -8.46
C TYR A 131 -3.46 16.50 -7.20
N VAL A 132 -4.39 15.54 -7.33
CA VAL A 132 -4.86 14.71 -6.20
C VAL A 132 -3.72 13.90 -5.61
N GLY A 133 -2.82 13.35 -6.44
CA GLY A 133 -1.63 12.64 -6.00
C GLY A 133 -0.62 13.51 -5.24
N GLN A 134 -0.50 14.79 -5.60
CA GLN A 134 0.36 15.73 -4.89
C GLN A 134 -0.25 16.21 -3.57
N TYR A 135 -1.58 16.31 -3.49
CA TYR A 135 -2.28 16.88 -2.34
C TYR A 135 -3.43 15.99 -1.81
N PRO A 136 -3.18 14.70 -1.49
CA PRO A 136 -4.24 13.76 -1.10
C PRO A 136 -4.98 14.18 0.18
N MET A 137 -4.28 14.87 1.09
CA MET A 137 -4.84 15.39 2.33
C MET A 137 -5.90 16.47 2.13
N GLN A 138 -5.81 17.28 1.05
CA GLN A 138 -6.82 18.32 0.77
C GLN A 138 -8.19 17.74 0.42
N PHE A 139 -8.21 16.48 -0.04
CA PHE A 139 -9.42 15.76 -0.41
C PHE A 139 -9.86 14.76 0.66
N PHE A 140 -9.20 14.74 1.82
CA PHE A 140 -9.40 13.74 2.89
C PHE A 140 -9.21 12.29 2.41
N VAL A 141 -8.32 12.07 1.42
CA VAL A 141 -7.99 10.75 0.91
C VAL A 141 -6.49 10.45 1.06
N PRO A 142 -5.94 10.37 2.29
CA PRO A 142 -4.52 10.09 2.52
C PRO A 142 -4.04 8.82 1.82
N ALA A 143 -4.90 7.80 1.76
CA ALA A 143 -4.60 6.49 1.18
C ALA A 143 -4.41 6.52 -0.35
N TYR A 144 -4.73 7.62 -1.04
CA TYR A 144 -4.58 7.70 -2.50
C TYR A 144 -3.13 7.47 -2.97
N ALA A 145 -2.13 7.86 -2.18
CA ALA A 145 -0.73 7.70 -2.53
C ALA A 145 -0.13 6.34 -2.10
N THR A 146 -0.77 5.64 -1.17
CA THR A 146 -0.20 4.43 -0.53
C THR A 146 -0.99 3.17 -0.82
N ASN A 147 -2.25 3.28 -1.25
CA ASN A 147 -3.12 2.15 -1.51
C ASN A 147 -3.62 2.22 -2.97
N ASP A 148 -3.17 1.25 -3.77
CA ASP A 148 -3.47 1.18 -5.21
C ASP A 148 -4.96 1.02 -5.49
N VAL A 149 -5.70 0.35 -4.62
CA VAL A 149 -7.14 0.13 -4.79
C VAL A 149 -7.89 1.45 -4.68
N VAL A 150 -7.56 2.25 -3.65
CA VAL A 150 -8.14 3.59 -3.46
C VAL A 150 -7.82 4.47 -4.68
N ALA A 151 -6.58 4.41 -5.16
CA ALA A 151 -6.15 5.12 -6.36
C ALA A 151 -6.95 4.68 -7.60
N VAL A 152 -7.13 3.38 -7.82
CA VAL A 152 -7.90 2.83 -8.95
C VAL A 152 -9.35 3.30 -8.92
N VAL A 153 -10.02 3.25 -7.77
CA VAL A 153 -11.42 3.68 -7.65
C VAL A 153 -11.56 5.18 -7.93
N ILE A 154 -10.68 6.01 -7.36
CA ILE A 154 -10.67 7.46 -7.59
C ILE A 154 -10.35 7.79 -9.05
N ASN A 155 -9.35 7.14 -9.63
CA ASN A 155 -8.94 7.36 -11.01
C ASN A 155 -10.07 7.01 -11.98
N LYS A 156 -10.74 5.88 -11.77
CA LYS A 156 -11.91 5.47 -12.56
C LYS A 156 -13.05 6.50 -12.48
N TYR A 157 -13.29 7.06 -11.30
CA TYR A 157 -14.29 8.11 -11.12
C TYR A 157 -13.90 9.39 -11.86
N ILE A 158 -12.65 9.85 -11.70
CA ILE A 158 -12.11 11.03 -12.38
C ILE A 158 -12.21 10.86 -13.90
N ASP A 159 -11.85 9.69 -14.43
CA ASP A 159 -11.92 9.41 -15.87
C ASP A 159 -13.36 9.53 -16.39
N GLY A 160 -14.30 8.85 -15.72
CA GLY A 160 -15.71 8.91 -16.08
C GLY A 160 -16.27 10.35 -16.05
N GLN A 161 -15.99 11.09 -14.98
CA GLN A 161 -16.45 12.47 -14.84
C GLN A 161 -15.74 13.42 -15.82
N SER A 162 -14.46 13.20 -16.13
CA SER A 162 -13.72 14.03 -17.08
C SER A 162 -14.34 13.97 -18.47
N HIS A 163 -14.73 12.78 -18.95
CA HIS A 163 -15.39 12.63 -20.25
C HIS A 163 -16.74 13.35 -20.29
N GLN A 164 -17.53 13.23 -19.22
CA GLN A 164 -18.81 13.92 -19.11
C GLN A 164 -18.65 15.44 -19.10
N ILE A 165 -17.71 15.95 -18.30
CA ILE A 165 -17.43 17.38 -18.18
C ILE A 165 -16.88 17.94 -19.50
N LYS A 166 -15.91 17.27 -20.13
CA LYS A 166 -15.37 17.64 -21.46
C LYS A 166 -16.49 17.72 -22.51
N SER A 167 -17.36 16.71 -22.55
CA SER A 167 -18.49 16.65 -23.49
C SER A 167 -19.51 17.77 -23.24
N SER A 168 -19.90 17.98 -21.98
CA SER A 168 -20.81 19.06 -21.58
C SER A 168 -20.26 20.44 -21.92
N PHE A 169 -18.99 20.68 -21.61
CA PHE A 169 -18.32 21.95 -21.88
C PHE A 169 -18.21 22.22 -23.38
N ARG A 170 -17.85 21.20 -24.18
CA ARG A 170 -17.83 21.29 -25.64
C ARG A 170 -19.21 21.65 -26.20
N LYS A 171 -20.28 20.96 -25.76
CA LYS A 171 -21.64 21.28 -26.19
C LYS A 171 -22.05 22.72 -25.85
N LEU A 172 -21.68 23.18 -24.65
CA LEU A 172 -21.92 24.56 -24.23
C LEU A 172 -21.18 25.56 -25.13
N LEU A 173 -19.91 25.33 -25.46
CA LEU A 173 -19.16 26.16 -26.40
C LEU A 173 -19.82 26.23 -27.78
N PHE A 174 -20.21 25.08 -28.35
CA PHE A 174 -20.84 25.04 -29.67
C PHE A 174 -22.21 25.71 -29.69
N ASN A 175 -23.05 25.47 -28.67
CA ASN A 175 -24.36 26.08 -28.58
C ASN A 175 -24.26 27.61 -28.48
N GLU A 176 -23.28 28.11 -27.73
CA GLU A 176 -23.11 29.55 -27.53
C GLU A 176 -22.43 30.22 -28.73
N ALA A 177 -21.58 29.52 -29.48
CA ALA A 177 -21.08 30.00 -30.76
C ALA A 177 -22.20 30.23 -31.79
N LEU A 178 -23.31 29.49 -31.69
CA LEU A 178 -24.48 29.62 -32.57
C LEU A 178 -25.50 30.66 -32.05
N SER A 179 -25.43 31.06 -30.78
CA SER A 179 -26.46 31.87 -30.12
C SER A 179 -26.28 33.39 -30.30
N ASN A 180 -25.24 33.82 -31.03
CA ASN A 180 -24.91 35.24 -31.28
C ASN A 180 -24.75 36.10 -30.00
N ARG A 181 -24.45 35.48 -28.85
CA ARG A 181 -24.16 36.21 -27.61
C ARG A 181 -22.78 36.86 -27.62
N THR A 182 -22.66 37.91 -26.82
CA THR A 182 -21.35 38.54 -26.60
C THR A 182 -20.44 37.62 -25.79
N LEU A 183 -19.13 37.78 -25.97
CA LEU A 183 -18.13 36.99 -25.25
C LEU A 183 -18.23 37.19 -23.72
N ASP A 184 -18.63 38.38 -23.27
CA ASP A 184 -18.82 38.68 -21.84
C ASP A 184 -20.00 37.89 -21.25
N GLU A 185 -21.15 37.88 -21.92
CA GLU A 185 -22.31 37.09 -21.49
C GLU A 185 -21.99 35.60 -21.45
N PHE A 186 -21.26 35.12 -22.47
CA PHE A 186 -20.79 33.74 -22.50
C PHE A 186 -19.88 33.41 -21.32
N THR A 187 -18.91 34.28 -21.02
CA THR A 187 -17.99 34.12 -19.90
C THR A 187 -18.73 34.04 -18.57
N GLN A 188 -19.77 34.87 -18.39
CA GLN A 188 -20.63 34.82 -17.20
C GLN A 188 -21.39 33.50 -17.08
N VAL A 189 -21.89 32.94 -18.19
CA VAL A 189 -22.55 31.62 -18.20
C VAL A 189 -21.58 30.51 -17.82
N VAL A 190 -20.36 30.53 -18.34
CA VAL A 190 -19.32 29.57 -18.00
C VAL A 190 -18.95 29.69 -16.52
N LEU A 191 -18.69 30.90 -16.03
CA LEU A 191 -18.37 31.13 -14.62
C LEU A 191 -19.50 30.68 -13.69
N LYS A 192 -20.76 30.95 -14.04
CA LYS A 192 -21.91 30.50 -13.24
C LYS A 192 -22.07 28.98 -13.24
N SER A 193 -21.73 28.31 -14.34
CA SER A 193 -21.95 26.86 -14.50
C SER A 193 -20.77 26.01 -14.03
N TYR A 194 -19.55 26.58 -14.02
CA TYR A 194 -18.30 25.86 -13.78
C TYR A 194 -17.40 26.46 -12.71
N SER A 195 -17.60 27.72 -12.29
CA SER A 195 -16.86 28.26 -11.14
C SER A 195 -17.62 27.95 -9.85
N ASN A 196 -16.88 27.48 -8.84
CA ASN A 196 -17.36 27.41 -7.46
C ASN A 196 -16.92 28.64 -6.66
N GLN A 197 -16.43 29.68 -7.33
CA GLN A 197 -16.04 30.92 -6.67
C GLN A 197 -17.30 31.73 -6.35
N PRO A 198 -17.44 32.28 -5.13
CA PRO A 198 -18.41 33.33 -4.90
C PRO A 198 -18.10 34.46 -5.89
N GLN A 199 -19.09 34.86 -6.68
CA GLN A 199 -18.92 35.87 -7.74
C GLN A 199 -18.39 37.18 -7.16
N SER A 200 -17.07 37.39 -7.20
CA SER A 200 -16.47 38.70 -6.97
C SER A 200 -16.47 39.42 -8.33
N VAL A 201 -17.53 40.19 -8.54
CA VAL A 201 -17.76 40.94 -9.78
C VAL A 201 -16.87 42.18 -9.77
N VAL A 202 -15.61 42.04 -10.20
CA VAL A 202 -14.81 43.20 -10.62
C VAL A 202 -14.51 43.03 -12.11
N PRO A 203 -15.22 43.75 -13.01
CA PRO A 203 -15.04 43.61 -14.44
C PRO A 203 -13.64 44.08 -14.86
N ILE A 204 -12.91 43.21 -15.55
CA ILE A 204 -11.63 43.55 -16.18
C ILE A 204 -11.91 43.99 -17.61
N TYR A 205 -11.78 45.28 -17.89
CA TYR A 205 -11.94 45.83 -19.24
C TYR A 205 -10.70 45.49 -20.10
N ILE A 206 -10.84 44.50 -20.99
CA ILE A 206 -9.81 44.21 -21.99
C ILE A 206 -10.12 45.03 -23.25
N LYS A 207 -9.36 46.10 -23.50
CA LYS A 207 -9.37 46.81 -24.77
C LYS A 207 -8.56 46.02 -25.79
N ALA A 208 -9.23 45.24 -26.65
CA ALA A 208 -8.58 44.66 -27.82
C ALA A 208 -8.38 45.76 -28.88
N HIS A 209 -7.13 46.08 -29.19
CA HIS A 209 -6.81 46.85 -30.39
C HIS A 209 -6.70 45.89 -31.58
N LEU A 210 -7.66 45.97 -32.51
CA LEU A 210 -7.53 45.35 -33.82
C LEU A 210 -6.41 46.07 -34.57
N ALA A 211 -5.35 45.34 -34.93
CA ALA A 211 -4.37 45.82 -35.89
C ALA A 211 -5.06 45.92 -37.25
N GLN A 212 -5.24 47.15 -37.76
CA GLN A 212 -5.62 47.38 -39.14
C GLN A 212 -4.37 47.21 -40.01
N LEU A 213 -4.43 46.27 -40.95
CA LEU A 213 -3.49 46.11 -42.06
C LEU A 213 -3.79 47.13 -43.16
#